data_AF-K0B4W8-F1
#
_entry.id   AF-K0B4W8-F1
#
_cell.length_a   1.000
_cell.length_b   1.000
_cell.length_c   1.000
_cell.angle_alpha   90.00
_cell.angle_beta   90.00
_cell.angle_gamma   90.00
#
_symmetry.space_group_name_H-M   'P 1'
#
loop_
_entity.id
_entity.type
_entity.pdbx_description
1 polymer ?
#
loop_
_entity_poly.entity_id
_entity_poly.type
_entity_poly.pdbx_seq_one_letter_code
_entity_poly.pdbx_strand_id
1 'polypeptide(L)' 'MCEFSQKCGGNMLPVCMICGKNFDGNKERFCSQSCAETHIKDLEKRLHDAIKNDPSHTKKMSDSSE' A
#
# COMPACT_ATOMS: atom_id res chain seq x y z
N MET A 1 -18.80 16.93 -1.66
CA MET A 1 -19.47 15.66 -1.29
C MET A 1 -18.42 14.63 -0.99
N CYS A 2 -18.36 14.17 0.26
CA CYS A 2 -17.84 12.89 0.74
C CYS A 2 -18.28 12.84 2.22
N GLU A 3 -19.54 12.47 2.44
CA GLU A 3 -20.09 12.28 3.79
C GLU A 3 -19.75 10.87 4.26
N PHE A 4 -18.81 10.74 5.21
CA PHE A 4 -18.60 9.48 5.91
C PHE A 4 -19.02 9.64 7.38
N SER A 5 -20.34 9.74 7.56
CA SER A 5 -20.95 9.45 8.84
C SER A 5 -20.80 7.95 9.11
N GLN A 6 -19.83 7.56 9.94
CA GLN A 6 -19.86 6.26 10.61
C GLN A 6 -19.66 6.45 12.11
N LYS A 7 -20.81 6.62 12.75
CA LYS A 7 -21.06 6.44 14.18
C LYS A 7 -20.86 4.94 14.48
N CYS A 8 -20.30 4.63 15.67
CA CYS A 8 -20.84 3.64 16.64
C CYS A 8 -19.75 3.12 17.57
N GLY A 9 -20.04 3.12 18.88
CA GLY A 9 -19.36 2.28 19.86
C GLY A 9 -19.79 0.82 19.68
N GLY A 10 -18.83 -0.11 19.77
CA GLY A 10 -19.04 -1.55 19.71
C GLY A 10 -17.85 -2.28 19.09
N ASN A 11 -17.26 -3.21 19.85
CA ASN A 11 -16.15 -4.15 19.51
C ASN A 11 -15.06 -3.67 18.54
N MET A 12 -13.84 -3.49 19.08
CA MET A 12 -12.63 -3.06 18.37
C MET A 12 -12.08 -4.17 17.46
N LEU A 13 -12.81 -4.52 16.40
CA LEU A 13 -12.33 -5.40 15.34
C LEU A 13 -11.35 -4.62 14.44
N PRO A 14 -10.21 -5.21 14.05
CA PRO A 14 -9.27 -4.59 13.14
C PRO A 14 -9.92 -4.28 11.79
N VAL A 15 -9.48 -3.18 11.19
CA VAL A 15 -10.01 -2.65 9.92
C VAL A 15 -8.95 -2.83 8.84
N CYS A 16 -9.34 -3.39 7.70
CA CYS A 16 -8.43 -3.60 6.58
C CYS A 16 -8.01 -2.25 5.99
N MET A 17 -6.70 -2.02 5.84
CA MET A 17 -6.17 -0.76 5.30
C MET A 17 -6.51 -0.53 3.82
N ILE A 18 -6.88 -1.57 3.07
CA ILE A 18 -7.21 -1.47 1.64
C ILE A 18 -8.70 -1.28 1.39
N CYS A 19 -9.55 -2.10 2.04
CA CYS A 19 -10.98 -2.11 1.75
C CYS A 19 -11.84 -1.49 2.86
N GLY A 20 -11.25 -1.14 4.01
CA GLY A 20 -11.97 -0.53 5.14
C GLY A 20 -12.94 -1.47 5.86
N LYS A 21 -12.93 -2.78 5.56
CA LYS A 21 -13.81 -3.76 6.20
C LYS A 21 -13.23 -4.23 7.52
N ASN A 22 -14.08 -4.38 8.53
CA ASN A 22 -13.74 -5.07 9.77
C ASN A 22 -13.52 -6.56 9.49
N PHE A 23 -12.53 -7.15 10.14
CA PHE A 23 -12.22 -8.57 10.00
C PHE A 23 -11.67 -9.17 11.28
N ASP A 24 -11.80 -10.48 11.43
CA ASP A 24 -11.36 -11.24 12.60
C ASP A 24 -9.89 -11.64 12.45
N GLY A 25 -9.01 -10.63 12.37
CA GLY A 25 -7.58 -10.82 12.19
C GLY A 25 -6.81 -10.40 13.43
N ASN A 26 -6.31 -11.35 14.23
CA ASN A 26 -5.52 -10.98 15.41
C ASN A 26 -4.14 -10.47 14.96
N LYS A 27 -3.99 -9.14 14.86
CA LYS A 27 -2.78 -8.37 14.47
C LYS A 27 -2.49 -8.25 12.96
N GLU A 28 -3.41 -8.68 12.11
CA GLU A 28 -3.28 -8.50 10.67
C GLU A 28 -3.69 -7.09 10.25
N ARG A 29 -3.07 -6.57 9.18
CA ARG A 29 -3.40 -5.25 8.59
C ARG A 29 -4.37 -5.34 7.40
N PHE A 30 -4.54 -6.56 6.89
CA PHE A 30 -5.32 -6.84 5.69
C PHE A 30 -6.28 -7.98 5.97
N CYS A 31 -7.51 -7.88 5.47
CA CYS A 31 -8.53 -8.92 5.67
C CYS A 31 -8.32 -10.16 4.80
N SER A 32 -7.44 -10.09 3.79
CA SER A 32 -7.22 -11.16 2.80
C SER A 32 -5.88 -10.96 2.10
N GLN A 33 -5.32 -12.04 1.55
CA GLN A 33 -4.08 -12.00 0.77
C GLN A 33 -4.18 -11.06 -0.43
N SER A 34 -5.32 -11.02 -1.10
CA SER A 34 -5.60 -10.10 -2.21
C SER A 34 -5.45 -8.62 -1.84
N CYS A 35 -5.85 -8.23 -0.62
CA CYS A 35 -5.65 -6.88 -0.11
C CYS A 35 -4.16 -6.62 0.17
N ALA A 36 -3.44 -7.59 0.72
CA ALA A 36 -2.00 -7.46 0.93
C ALA A 36 -1.25 -7.30 -0.40
N GLU A 37 -1.56 -8.12 -1.42
CA GLU A 37 -0.95 -8.02 -2.75
C GLU A 37 -1.27 -6.69 -3.44
N THR A 38 -2.49 -6.18 -3.29
CA THR A 38 -2.87 -4.86 -3.82
C THR A 38 -2.02 -3.76 -3.20
N HIS A 39 -1.76 -3.84 -1.89
CA HIS A 39 -0.88 -2.90 -1.21
C HIS A 39 0.56 -2.96 -1.73
N ILE A 40 1.09 -4.18 -1.91
CA ILE A 40 2.45 -4.40 -2.45
C ILE A 40 2.57 -3.79 -3.84
N LYS A 41 1.62 -4.07 -4.74
CA LYS A 41 1.62 -3.51 -6.11
C LYS A 41 1.57 -1.98 -6.14
N ASP A 42 0.81 -1.36 -5.22
CA ASP A 42 0.77 0.09 -5.10
C ASP A 42 2.13 0.66 -4.65
N LEU A 43 2.79 0.01 -3.68
CA LEU A 43 4.15 0.39 -3.24
C LEU A 43 5.17 0.25 -4.37
N GLU A 44 5.16 -0.86 -5.11
CA GLU A 44 6.04 -1.09 -6.25
C GLU A 44 5.83 -0.02 -7.33
N LYS A 45 4.57 0.32 -7.62
CA LYS A 45 4.24 1.38 -8.58
C LYS A 45 4.80 2.74 -8.15
N ARG A 46 4.66 3.10 -6.86
CA ARG A 46 5.21 4.36 -6.32
C ARG A 46 6.73 4.38 -6.39
N LEU A 47 7.38 3.26 -6.06
CA LEU A 47 8.84 3.13 -6.18
C LEU A 47 9.28 3.32 -7.64
N HIS A 48 8.64 2.64 -8.58
CA HIS A 48 8.96 2.75 -10.00
C HIS A 48 8.73 4.17 -10.53
N ASP A 49 7.64 4.82 -10.13
CA ASP A 49 7.36 6.21 -10.50
C ASP A 49 8.44 7.16 -9.97
N ALA A 50 8.85 6.99 -8.71
CA ALA A 50 9.93 7.78 -8.11
C ALA A 50 11.27 7.61 -8.84
N ILE A 51 11.62 6.37 -9.21
CA ILE A 51 12.85 6.08 -9.99
C ILE A 51 12.77 6.71 -11.39
N LYS A 52 11.60 6.66 -12.04
CA LYS A 52 11.42 7.21 -13.38
C LYS A 52 11.44 8.75 -13.37
N ASN A 53 10.91 9.37 -12.32
CA ASN A 53 10.77 10.83 -12.22
C ASN A 53 12.07 11.52 -11.80
N ASP A 54 12.94 10.84 -11.04
CA ASP A 54 14.29 11.33 -10.73
C ASP A 54 15.39 10.51 -11.43
N PRO A 55 15.66 10.77 -12.73
CA PRO A 55 16.74 10.10 -13.47
C PRO A 55 18.14 10.54 -13.00
N SER A 56 18.24 11.48 -12.06
CA SER A 56 19.50 12.05 -11.60
C SER A 56 20.31 11.08 -10.72
N HIS A 57 19.64 10.11 -10.08
CA HIS A 57 20.28 9.18 -9.14
C HIS A 57 20.76 7.83 -9.73
N THR A 58 20.39 7.46 -10.96
CA THR A 58 20.75 6.15 -11.56
C THR A 58 21.78 6.24 -12.69
N LYS A 59 22.21 7.45 -13.10
CA LYS A 59 23.05 7.68 -14.29
C LYS A 59 24.54 7.32 -14.15
N LYS A 60 24.96 6.65 -13.07
CA LYS A 60 26.36 6.24 -12.88
C LYS A 60 26.37 4.77 -12.47
N MET A 61 27.22 3.97 -13.10
CA MET A 61 27.39 2.51 -12.96
C MET A 61 26.52 1.64 -13.89
N SER A 62 26.59 1.84 -15.21
CA SER A 62 26.31 0.73 -16.15
C SER A 62 27.16 0.76 -17.42
N ASP A 63 28.13 1.68 -17.55
CA ASP A 63 29.08 1.66 -18.66
C ASP A 63 30.44 1.20 -18.13
N SER A 64 30.63 -0.13 -18.14
CA SER A 64 31.95 -0.75 -18.14
C SER A 64 31.99 -1.61 -19.39
N SER A 65 32.20 -0.94 -20.52
CA SER A 65 32.66 -1.58 -21.75
C SER A 65 34.17 -1.72 -21.63
N GLU A 66 34.67 -2.94 -21.38
CA GLU A 66 36.08 -3.32 -21.58
C GLU A 66 36.27 -3.93 -22.97
#